data_AF-A0A432R8C0-F1
#
_entry.id   AF-A0A432R8C0-F1
#
_cell.length_a   1.000
_cell.length_b   1.000
_cell.length_c   1.000
_cell.angle_alpha   90.00
_cell.angle_beta   90.00
_cell.angle_gamma   90.00
#
_symmetry.space_group_name_H-M   'P 1'
#
loop_
_entity.id
_entity.type
_entity.pdbx_description
1 polymer ?
#
loop_
_entity_poly.entity_id
_entity_poly.type
_entity_poly.pdbx_seq_one_letter_code
_entity_poly.pdbx_strand_id
1 'polypeptide(L)' 'VLFGAPDRGLFEIAREERLELNSHVDYVLNTIPGQGTRTVRVEEAVAATLAIININAAQQLEQ' A
#
# COMPACT_ATOMS: atom_id res chain seq x y z
N VAL A 1 5.29 -2.81 4.73
CA VAL A 1 4.36 -2.22 3.74
C VAL A 1 5.00 -2.36 2.37
N LEU A 2 4.26 -2.84 1.38
CA LEU A 2 4.75 -3.03 0.00
C LEU A 2 4.11 -1.99 -0.92
N PHE A 3 4.85 -1.50 -1.90
CA PHE A 3 4.36 -0.59 -2.94
C PHE A 3 4.73 -1.14 -4.31
N GLY A 4 3.84 -0.92 -5.30
CA GLY A 4 4.08 -1.31 -6.68
C GLY A 4 5.11 -0.43 -7.40
N ALA A 5 5.38 -0.76 -8.65
CA ALA A 5 6.17 0.07 -9.55
C ALA A 5 5.29 1.20 -10.16
N PRO A 6 5.89 2.24 -10.76
CA PRO A 6 5.14 3.35 -11.36
C PRO A 6 4.11 2.93 -12.42
N ASP A 7 4.39 1.85 -13.13
CA ASP A 7 3.61 1.32 -14.26
C ASP A 7 3.00 -0.05 -13.98
N ARG A 8 3.30 -0.68 -12.84
CA ARG A 8 2.84 -2.04 -12.49
C ARG A 8 2.47 -2.18 -11.02
N GLY A 9 1.28 -2.70 -10.75
CA GLY A 9 0.81 -3.02 -9.40
C GLY A 9 1.44 -4.29 -8.82
N LEU A 10 1.37 -4.47 -7.49
CA LEU A 10 1.90 -5.67 -6.82
C LEU A 10 1.26 -6.98 -7.31
N PHE A 11 -0.03 -6.96 -7.69
CA PHE A 11 -0.71 -8.12 -8.26
C PHE A 11 -0.12 -8.53 -9.62
N GLU A 12 0.27 -7.56 -10.44
CA GLU A 12 0.89 -7.83 -11.75
C GLU A 12 2.29 -8.42 -11.56
N ILE A 13 3.09 -7.80 -10.68
CA ILE A 13 4.43 -8.26 -10.33
C ILE A 13 4.38 -9.68 -9.76
N ALA A 14 3.51 -9.95 -8.78
CA ALA A 14 3.37 -11.28 -8.19
C ALA A 14 3.00 -12.34 -9.24
N ARG A 15 2.07 -12.01 -10.15
CA ARG A 15 1.68 -12.92 -11.23
C ARG A 15 2.83 -13.25 -12.18
N GLU A 16 3.65 -12.26 -12.55
CA GLU A 16 4.85 -12.47 -13.38
C GLU A 16 5.85 -13.43 -12.70
N GLU A 17 6.01 -13.29 -11.39
CA GLU A 17 6.87 -14.13 -10.55
C GLU A 17 6.23 -15.48 -10.16
N ARG A 18 5.03 -15.80 -10.68
CA ARG A 18 4.26 -17.02 -10.36
C ARG A 18 3.94 -17.15 -8.86
N LEU A 19 3.78 -16.03 -8.18
CA LEU A 19 3.38 -15.92 -6.79
C LEU A 19 1.90 -15.53 -6.69
N GLU A 20 1.21 -16.05 -5.67
CA GLU A 20 -0.13 -15.60 -5.31
C GLU A 20 0.01 -14.57 -4.19
N LEU A 21 -0.28 -13.29 -4.49
CA LEU A 21 0.05 -12.19 -3.58
C LEU A 21 -0.63 -12.34 -2.20
N ASN A 22 -1.89 -12.78 -2.17
CA ASN A 22 -2.66 -12.82 -0.92
C ASN A 22 -2.14 -13.88 0.07
N SER A 23 -1.43 -14.90 -0.40
CA SER A 23 -0.76 -15.90 0.46
C SER A 23 0.55 -15.40 1.07
N HIS A 24 1.05 -14.23 0.66
CA HIS A 24 2.33 -13.67 1.10
C HIS A 24 2.20 -12.35 1.88
N VAL A 25 0.98 -11.83 2.08
CA VAL A 25 0.74 -10.59 2.81
C VAL A 25 -0.43 -10.76 3.78
N ASP A 26 -0.33 -10.11 4.94
CA ASP A 26 -1.41 -10.18 5.94
C ASP A 26 -2.67 -9.43 5.49
N TYR A 27 -2.47 -8.29 4.81
CA TYR A 27 -3.56 -7.41 4.38
C TYR A 27 -3.26 -6.75 3.03
N VAL A 28 -4.31 -6.56 2.23
CA VAL A 28 -4.31 -5.70 1.04
C VAL A 28 -5.28 -4.56 1.30
N LEU A 29 -4.77 -3.34 1.36
CA LEU A 29 -5.53 -2.15 1.79
C LEU A 29 -5.48 -1.05 0.72
N ASN A 30 -6.59 -0.32 0.57
CA ASN A 30 -6.61 0.97 -0.11
C ASN A 30 -6.53 2.08 0.93
N THR A 31 -5.39 2.77 0.99
CA THR A 31 -5.11 3.85 1.95
C THR A 31 -5.52 5.23 1.44
N ILE A 32 -5.96 5.36 0.19
CA ILE A 32 -6.38 6.62 -0.44
C ILE A 32 -7.73 6.41 -1.16
N PRO A 33 -8.82 6.18 -0.41
CA PRO A 33 -10.15 6.04 -1.01
C PRO A 33 -10.55 7.33 -1.73
N GLY A 34 -11.15 7.19 -2.92
CA GLY A 34 -11.60 8.35 -3.70
C GLY A 34 -10.47 9.29 -4.15
N GLN A 35 -9.28 8.75 -4.44
CA GLN A 35 -8.03 9.47 -4.81
C GLN A 35 -8.14 10.63 -5.82
N GLY A 36 -9.25 10.77 -6.56
CA GLY A 36 -9.52 11.93 -7.42
C GLY A 36 -8.66 12.02 -8.69
N THR A 37 -7.74 11.07 -8.88
CA THR A 37 -6.80 10.98 -10.01
C THR A 37 -6.81 9.57 -10.56
N ARG A 38 -6.22 9.36 -11.75
CA ARG A 38 -6.14 8.01 -12.35
C ARG A 38 -5.19 7.08 -11.60
N THR A 39 -4.07 7.59 -11.11
CA THR A 39 -3.01 6.84 -10.41
C THR A 39 -2.39 7.71 -9.33
N VAL A 40 -2.01 7.10 -8.21
CA VAL A 40 -1.18 7.76 -7.18
C VAL A 40 0.26 7.30 -7.40
N ARG A 41 1.21 8.24 -7.47
CA ARG A 41 2.63 7.89 -7.62
C ARG A 41 3.18 7.29 -6.33
N VAL A 42 4.27 6.54 -6.42
CA VAL A 42 4.83 5.83 -5.26
C VAL A 42 5.20 6.80 -4.14
N GLU A 43 5.81 7.94 -4.46
CA GLU A 43 6.19 8.96 -3.47
C GLU A 43 4.99 9.55 -2.72
N GLU A 44 3.86 9.75 -3.41
CA GLU A 44 2.60 10.24 -2.83
C GLU A 44 1.95 9.13 -1.97
N ALA A 45 1.93 7.90 -2.48
CA ALA A 45 1.36 6.74 -1.81
C ALA A 45 2.13 6.41 -0.53
N VAL A 46 3.47 6.50 -0.54
CA VAL A 46 4.33 6.31 0.62
C VAL A 46 4.01 7.35 1.69
N ALA A 47 3.96 8.63 1.33
CA ALA A 47 3.69 9.70 2.27
C ALA A 47 2.30 9.54 2.94
N ALA A 48 1.24 9.33 2.15
CA ALA A 48 -0.12 9.19 2.66
C ALA A 48 -0.29 7.92 3.51
N THR A 49 0.21 6.77 3.03
CA THR A 49 0.07 5.49 3.72
C THR A 49 0.81 5.48 5.05
N LEU A 50 2.06 5.97 5.08
CA LEU A 50 2.83 5.99 6.32
C LEU A 50 2.27 7.00 7.32
N ALA A 51 1.70 8.11 6.88
CA ALA A 51 1.01 9.04 7.78
C ALA A 51 -0.16 8.37 8.52
N ILE A 52 -1.01 7.62 7.80
CA ILE A 52 -2.14 6.88 8.39
C ILE A 52 -1.64 5.82 9.39
N ILE A 53 -0.64 5.03 8.99
CA ILE A 53 -0.08 3.99 9.87
C ILE A 53 0.55 4.60 11.12
N ASN A 54 1.30 5.70 10.95
CA ASN A 54 1.98 6.38 12.06
C ASN A 54 1.00 6.94 13.11
N ILE A 55 -0.14 7.51 12.67
CA ILE A 55 -1.17 7.97 13.59
C ILE A 55 -1.69 6.81 14.46
N ASN A 56 -1.96 5.65 13.85
CA ASN A 56 -2.43 4.47 14.59
C ASN A 56 -1.35 3.91 15.52
N ALA A 57 -0.09 3.86 15.08
CA ALA A 57 1.01 3.38 15.90
C ALA A 57 1.26 4.29 17.13
N ALA A 58 1.16 5.61 16.97
CA ALA A 58 1.27 6.55 18.07
C ALA A 58 0.15 6.38 19.10
N GLN A 59 -1.09 6.15 18.65
CA GLN A 59 -2.24 5.90 19.54
C GLN A 59 -2.09 4.64 20.41
N GLN A 60 -1.34 3.65 19.93
CA GLN A 60 -1.07 2.41 20.71
C GLN A 60 -0.05 2.61 21.82
N LEU A 61 0.80 3.64 21.75
CA LEU A 61 1.77 3.95 22.81
C LEU A 61 1.15 4.75 23.96
N GLU A 62 0.01 5.39 23.71
CA GLU A 62 -0.76 6.16 24.70
C GLU A 62 -1.79 5.31 25.46
N GLN A 63 -1.95 4.03 25.09
CA GLN A 63 -2.82 3.05 25.76
C GLN A 63 -2.00 2.03 26.55
#